data_AF-A0A813JKC2-F1
#
_entry.id   AF-A0A813JKC2-F1
#
_cell.length_a   1.000
_cell.length_b   1.000
_cell.length_c   1.000
_cell.angle_alpha   90.00
_cell.angle_beta   90.00
_cell.angle_gamma   90.00
#
_symmetry.space_group_name_H-M   'P 1'
#
loop_
_entity.id
_entity.type
_entity.pdbx_description
1 polymer ?
#
loop_
_entity_poly.entity_id
_entity_poly.type
_entity_poly.pdbx_seq_one_letter_code
_entity_poly.pdbx_strand_id
1 'polypeptide(L)'
;MSMSMSMFPMGEGVDPNKFSTGCMDNEVALSCLQPMGLMSENVAEKYGIDRARQDAMAVESHKRAVAAQKAGLFNVEIVPVKTKVKDAKGNLQDITVSADEGPRADTSMKSLGALKPAFKVGGSTTAGNSSQVLDGASLVWLARRSVAIKMGLPIIGRMHSFAVVGVDPSYMGIGPAFAIPAALEKAGLSVRDVGIFEINEAFASQASMTVDHLKLSMDKVNPKGGAIALGHPPGCTGSRQIATLMPELKRTGQKLGVVSMCIGTGMGAAGVFESEQ
;
A
#
# COMPACT_ATOMS: atom_id res chain seq x y z
N MET A 1 15.75 -13.38 0.72
CA MET A 1 16.19 -12.04 0.27
C MET A 1 14.94 -11.32 -0.19
N SER A 2 14.43 -10.35 0.56
CA SER A 2 13.31 -9.53 0.08
C SER A 2 13.80 -8.60 -1.01
N MET A 3 13.24 -8.69 -2.21
CA MET A 3 13.52 -7.73 -3.28
C MET A 3 12.70 -6.46 -2.99
N SER A 4 13.26 -5.28 -3.28
CA SER A 4 12.53 -4.01 -3.16
C SER A 4 11.90 -3.67 -4.50
N MET A 5 10.79 -2.93 -4.51
CA MET A 5 10.22 -2.36 -5.75
C MET A 5 11.25 -1.51 -6.50
N SER A 6 12.29 -1.06 -5.79
CA SER A 6 13.41 -0.35 -6.39
C SER A 6 14.39 -1.17 -7.21
N MET A 7 14.24 -2.49 -7.21
CA MET A 7 15.08 -3.40 -7.98
C MET A 7 14.31 -4.13 -9.09
N PHE A 8 13.02 -3.83 -9.26
CA PHE A 8 12.19 -4.46 -10.30
C PHE A 8 12.05 -3.56 -11.52
N PRO A 9 12.54 -3.97 -12.71
CA PRO A 9 12.36 -3.20 -13.93
C PRO A 9 10.93 -3.38 -14.44
N MET A 10 10.01 -2.54 -13.97
CA MET A 10 8.61 -2.52 -14.42
C MET A 10 8.46 -2.27 -15.94
N GLY A 11 9.52 -1.85 -16.62
CA GLY A 11 9.57 -1.64 -18.08
C GLY A 11 9.90 -2.90 -18.90
N GLU A 12 10.35 -4.01 -18.31
CA GLU A 12 10.69 -5.23 -19.07
C GLU A 12 9.47 -5.89 -19.76
N GLY A 13 8.25 -5.51 -19.37
CA GLY A 13 7.01 -5.96 -20.02
C GLY A 13 6.54 -5.06 -21.17
N VAL A 14 7.21 -3.94 -21.43
CA VAL A 14 6.76 -2.90 -22.36
C VAL A 14 7.64 -2.90 -23.60
N ASP A 15 7.15 -3.48 -24.69
CA ASP A 15 7.82 -3.44 -26.00
C ASP A 15 7.50 -2.12 -26.70
N PRO A 16 8.46 -1.19 -26.85
CA PRO A 16 8.23 0.12 -27.46
C PRO A 16 7.72 0.01 -28.90
N ASN A 17 8.04 -1.07 -29.60
CA ASN A 17 7.61 -1.31 -30.98
C ASN A 17 6.13 -1.67 -31.09
N LYS A 18 5.44 -1.94 -29.97
CA LYS A 18 4.00 -2.20 -29.94
C LYS A 18 3.17 -0.91 -29.76
N PHE A 19 3.80 0.23 -29.52
CA PHE A 19 3.10 1.51 -29.40
C PHE A 19 2.97 2.19 -30.75
N SER A 20 1.84 2.85 -30.99
CA SER A 20 1.70 3.72 -32.16
C SER A 20 2.61 4.94 -32.01
N THR A 21 3.10 5.46 -33.14
CA THR A 21 3.90 6.69 -33.16
C THR A 21 3.18 7.85 -32.48
N GLY A 22 1.86 7.97 -32.67
CA GLY A 22 1.05 9.01 -32.01
C GLY A 22 1.04 8.94 -30.48
N CYS A 23 1.24 7.75 -29.88
CA CYS A 23 1.45 7.64 -28.42
C CYS A 23 2.86 8.10 -28.02
N MET A 24 3.87 7.84 -28.86
CA MET A 24 5.24 8.25 -28.61
C MET A 24 5.47 9.75 -28.80
N ASP A 25 4.63 10.41 -29.60
CA ASP A 25 4.66 11.86 -29.83
C ASP A 25 3.86 12.65 -28.77
N ASN A 26 3.18 11.97 -27.84
CA ASN A 26 2.38 12.59 -26.78
C ASN A 26 3.11 12.53 -25.43
N GLU A 27 3.46 13.70 -24.89
CA GLU A 27 4.21 13.80 -23.63
C GLU A 27 3.51 13.13 -22.43
N VAL A 28 2.18 13.23 -22.34
CA VAL A 28 1.40 12.58 -21.27
C VAL A 28 1.44 11.07 -21.43
N ALA A 29 1.32 10.54 -22.65
CA ALA A 29 1.43 9.11 -22.89
C ALA A 29 2.85 8.58 -22.59
N LEU A 30 3.89 9.34 -22.92
CA LEU A 30 5.27 9.01 -22.55
C LEU A 30 5.47 8.97 -21.03
N SER A 31 4.81 9.85 -20.28
CA SER A 31 4.90 9.86 -18.82
C SER A 31 4.37 8.56 -18.17
N CYS A 32 3.45 7.85 -18.82
CA CYS A 32 2.96 6.54 -18.38
C CYS A 32 4.05 5.45 -18.42
N LEU A 33 5.13 5.64 -19.19
CA LEU A 33 6.25 4.72 -19.31
C LEU A 33 7.32 4.94 -18.24
N GLN A 34 7.23 6.00 -17.44
CA GLN A 34 8.22 6.29 -16.42
C GLN A 34 8.22 5.21 -15.32
N PRO A 35 9.40 4.74 -14.87
CA PRO A 35 9.49 3.87 -13.70
C PRO A 35 8.85 4.54 -12.47
N MET A 36 8.04 3.79 -11.73
CA MET A 36 7.36 4.31 -10.53
C MET A 36 8.32 4.91 -9.49
N GLY A 37 9.55 4.39 -9.41
CA GLY A 37 10.58 4.95 -8.54
C GLY A 37 11.02 6.36 -8.89
N LEU A 38 11.04 6.71 -10.18
CA LEU A 38 11.30 8.09 -10.60
C LEU A 38 10.11 8.99 -10.29
N MET A 39 8.88 8.48 -10.40
CA MET A 39 7.69 9.21 -9.96
C MET A 39 7.71 9.47 -8.45
N SER A 40 8.26 8.56 -7.65
CA SER A 40 8.51 8.79 -6.21
C SER A 40 9.45 9.97 -5.97
N GLU A 41 10.57 10.06 -6.71
CA GLU A 41 11.49 11.21 -6.62
C GLU A 41 10.81 12.50 -7.07
N ASN A 42 10.02 12.48 -8.16
CA ASN A 42 9.28 13.64 -8.63
C ASN A 42 8.32 14.18 -7.56
N VAL A 43 7.61 13.29 -6.86
CA VAL A 43 6.73 13.66 -5.75
C VAL A 43 7.54 14.23 -4.58
N ALA A 44 8.66 13.59 -4.21
CA ALA A 44 9.51 14.08 -3.13
C ALA A 44 10.05 15.48 -3.41
N GLU A 45 10.55 15.72 -4.62
CA GLU A 45 11.10 17.02 -5.05
C GLU A 45 10.02 18.10 -5.13
N LYS A 46 8.88 17.81 -5.76
CA LYS A 46 7.80 18.79 -5.96
C LYS A 46 7.12 19.22 -4.66
N TYR A 47 6.94 18.29 -3.73
CA TYR A 47 6.21 18.54 -2.48
C TYR A 47 7.12 18.68 -1.25
N GLY A 48 8.44 18.70 -1.44
CA GLY A 48 9.41 18.92 -0.36
C GLY A 48 9.42 17.80 0.69
N ILE A 49 9.21 16.55 0.27
CA ILE A 49 9.28 15.40 1.17
C ILE A 49 10.73 14.93 1.26
N ASP A 50 11.45 15.46 2.24
CA ASP A 50 12.87 15.16 2.43
C ASP A 50 13.14 13.67 2.80
N ARG A 51 14.42 13.29 2.75
CA ARG A 51 14.88 11.94 3.05
C ARG A 51 14.58 11.52 4.49
N ALA A 52 14.79 12.42 5.46
CA ALA A 52 14.58 12.11 6.87
C ALA A 52 13.12 11.75 7.15
N ARG A 53 12.20 12.44 6.48
CA ARG A 53 10.77 12.19 6.55
C ARG A 53 10.36 10.85 5.95
N GLN A 54 10.90 10.52 4.77
CA GLN A 54 10.66 9.23 4.13
C GLN A 54 11.14 8.07 5.01
N ASP A 55 12.34 8.20 5.56
CA ASP A 55 12.91 7.20 6.46
C ASP A 55 12.15 7.10 7.78
N ALA A 56 11.66 8.22 8.34
CA ALA A 56 10.85 8.20 9.56
C ALA A 56 9.53 7.44 9.39
N MET A 57 8.85 7.62 8.24
CA MET A 57 7.66 6.83 7.91
C MET A 57 7.96 5.34 7.80
N ALA A 58 9.08 4.98 7.17
CA ALA A 58 9.51 3.59 7.05
C ALA A 58 9.82 2.94 8.40
N VAL A 59 10.52 3.65 9.30
CA VAL A 59 10.77 3.20 10.68
C VAL A 59 9.45 2.92 11.39
N GLU A 60 8.50 3.84 11.31
CA GLU A 60 7.21 3.69 12.00
C GLU A 60 6.39 2.54 11.40
N SER A 61 6.40 2.36 10.08
CA SER A 61 5.75 1.24 9.40
C SER A 61 6.28 -0.12 9.90
N HIS A 62 7.61 -0.28 9.95
CA HIS A 62 8.24 -1.49 10.49
C HIS A 62 7.97 -1.70 11.97
N LYS A 63 8.08 -0.64 12.78
CA LYS A 63 7.82 -0.71 14.23
C LYS A 63 6.39 -1.16 14.52
N ARG A 64 5.39 -0.62 13.81
CA ARG A 64 3.99 -0.99 13.97
C ARG A 64 3.71 -2.41 13.50
N ALA A 65 4.24 -2.81 12.34
CA ALA A 65 4.09 -4.17 11.83
C ALA A 65 4.69 -5.20 12.79
N VAL A 66 5.90 -4.96 13.30
CA VAL A 66 6.54 -5.85 14.28
C VAL A 66 5.73 -5.93 15.58
N ALA A 67 5.20 -4.80 16.07
CA ALA A 67 4.36 -4.78 17.27
C ALA A 67 3.05 -5.54 17.06
N ALA A 68 2.37 -5.33 15.94
CA ALA A 68 1.12 -6.01 15.58
C ALA A 68 1.32 -7.52 15.44
N GLN A 69 2.41 -7.96 14.81
CA GLN A 69 2.77 -9.37 14.66
C GLN A 69 3.09 -10.02 15.99
N LYS A 70 3.87 -9.37 16.87
CA LYS A 70 4.15 -9.86 18.23
C LYS A 70 2.89 -9.97 19.10
N ALA A 71 1.94 -9.07 18.92
CA ALA A 71 0.66 -9.09 19.61
C ALA A 71 -0.37 -10.06 18.97
N GLY A 72 -0.01 -10.77 17.89
CA GLY A 72 -0.88 -11.72 17.22
C GLY A 72 -2.07 -11.08 16.48
N LEU A 73 -1.99 -9.78 16.16
CA LEU A 73 -3.11 -9.04 15.55
C LEU A 73 -3.41 -9.48 14.11
N PHE A 74 -2.46 -10.12 13.43
CA PHE A 74 -2.64 -10.67 12.08
C PHE A 74 -3.20 -12.10 12.08
N ASN A 75 -3.30 -12.77 13.24
CA ASN A 75 -3.74 -14.16 13.32
C ASN A 75 -5.19 -14.37 12.84
N VAL A 76 -6.00 -13.31 12.87
CA VAL A 76 -7.40 -13.34 12.42
C VAL A 76 -7.54 -13.16 10.89
N GLU A 77 -6.54 -12.58 10.23
CA GLU A 77 -6.58 -12.28 8.78
C GLU A 77 -5.63 -13.17 7.95
N ILE A 78 -4.58 -13.73 8.55
CA ILE A 78 -3.64 -14.63 7.87
C ILE A 78 -4.18 -16.07 7.86
N VAL A 79 -4.21 -16.67 6.67
CA VAL A 79 -4.41 -18.12 6.49
C VAL A 79 -3.04 -18.78 6.29
N PRO A 80 -2.59 -19.68 7.17
CA PRO A 80 -1.30 -20.35 7.01
C PRO A 80 -1.22 -21.17 5.72
N VAL A 81 -0.13 -21.01 4.97
CA VAL A 81 0.10 -21.71 3.70
C VAL A 81 1.18 -22.76 3.88
N LYS A 82 0.85 -24.02 3.60
CA LYS A 82 1.82 -25.12 3.51
C LYS A 82 2.44 -25.13 2.12
N THR A 83 3.76 -25.06 2.05
CA THR A 83 4.49 -25.05 0.78
C THR A 83 5.87 -25.68 0.94
N LYS A 84 6.64 -25.74 -0.15
CA LYS A 84 8.01 -26.25 -0.17
C LYS A 84 8.98 -25.14 -0.57
N VAL A 85 10.09 -25.05 0.13
CA VAL A 85 11.21 -24.16 -0.22
C VAL A 85 12.47 -24.97 -0.48
N LYS A 86 13.33 -24.47 -1.36
CA LYS A 86 14.66 -25.06 -1.57
C LYS A 86 15.61 -24.55 -0.50
N ASP A 87 16.32 -25.46 0.16
CA ASP A 87 17.44 -25.10 1.03
C ASP A 87 18.67 -24.66 0.21
N ALA A 88 19.74 -24.24 0.90
CA ALA A 88 20.98 -23.80 0.25
C ALA A 88 21.68 -24.91 -0.58
N LYS A 89 21.30 -26.18 -0.39
CA LYS A 89 21.81 -27.34 -1.14
C LYS A 89 20.86 -27.78 -2.26
N GLY A 90 19.73 -27.08 -2.44
CA GLY A 90 18.73 -27.35 -3.46
C GLY A 90 17.67 -28.38 -3.08
N ASN A 91 17.67 -28.91 -1.85
CA ASN A 91 16.66 -29.88 -1.42
C ASN A 91 15.36 -29.18 -1.05
N LEU A 92 14.22 -29.80 -1.40
CA LEU A 92 12.91 -29.28 -1.02
C LEU A 92 12.61 -29.62 0.45
N GLN A 93 12.24 -28.61 1.22
CA GLN A 93 11.78 -28.73 2.60
C GLN A 93 10.36 -28.20 2.73
N ASP A 94 9.49 -28.98 3.38
CA ASP A 94 8.13 -28.56 3.71
C ASP A 94 8.17 -27.49 4.81
N ILE A 95 7.46 -26.39 4.59
CA ILE A 95 7.30 -25.29 5.54
C ILE A 95 5.84 -24.88 5.65
N THR A 96 5.50 -24.19 6.75
CA THR A 96 4.22 -23.50 6.90
C THR A 96 4.48 -22.02 7.09
N VAL A 97 4.10 -21.21 6.11
CA VAL A 97 4.19 -19.75 6.17
C VAL A 97 2.93 -19.26 6.89
N SER A 98 3.09 -18.65 8.05
CA SER A 98 1.99 -18.22 8.94
C SER A 98 2.13 -16.80 9.46
N ALA A 99 3.16 -16.08 9.03
CA ALA A 99 3.41 -14.70 9.42
C ALA A 99 4.14 -13.97 8.29
N ASP A 100 4.00 -12.64 8.26
CA ASP A 100 4.72 -11.81 7.30
C ASP A 100 6.23 -11.87 7.54
N GLU A 101 6.99 -12.07 6.47
CA GLU A 101 8.45 -12.15 6.48
C GLU A 101 9.13 -10.79 6.29
N GLY A 102 8.38 -9.78 5.86
CA GLY A 102 8.87 -8.45 5.51
C GLY A 102 9.25 -7.55 6.69
N PRO A 103 8.52 -7.56 7.83
CA PRO A 103 8.83 -6.70 8.97
C PRO A 103 10.25 -6.94 9.53
N ARG A 104 10.91 -5.85 9.95
CA ARG A 104 12.30 -5.81 10.41
C ARG A 104 12.34 -5.00 11.72
N ALA A 105 12.72 -5.65 12.82
CA ALA A 105 12.72 -5.02 14.15
C ALA A 105 13.91 -4.08 14.37
N ASP A 106 14.95 -4.21 13.55
CA ASP A 106 16.21 -3.47 13.57
C ASP A 106 16.21 -2.25 12.64
N THR A 107 15.11 -1.99 11.93
CA THR A 107 14.95 -0.77 11.12
C THR A 107 15.01 0.47 12.01
N SER A 108 15.92 1.39 11.68
CA SER A 108 16.16 2.62 12.42
C SER A 108 16.54 3.74 11.46
N MET A 109 16.44 5.01 11.90
CA MET A 109 16.91 6.16 11.12
C MET A 109 18.38 6.00 10.71
N LYS A 110 19.21 5.39 11.57
CA LYS A 110 20.62 5.12 11.27
C LYS A 110 20.79 4.07 10.18
N SER A 111 20.06 2.94 10.26
CA SER A 111 20.18 1.89 9.25
C SER A 111 19.61 2.32 7.90
N LEU A 112 18.49 3.05 7.90
CA LEU A 112 17.90 3.61 6.68
C LEU A 112 18.75 4.72 6.08
N GLY A 113 19.32 5.61 6.87
CA GLY A 113 20.18 6.70 6.39
C GLY A 113 21.45 6.22 5.69
N ALA A 114 21.92 4.99 5.97
CA ALA A 114 23.05 4.37 5.28
C ALA A 114 22.72 3.82 3.88
N LEU A 115 21.43 3.70 3.54
CA LEU A 115 21.00 3.17 2.24
C LEU A 115 21.20 4.21 1.14
N LYS A 116 21.73 3.73 0.01
CA LYS A 116 21.92 4.52 -1.20
C LYS A 116 20.58 4.74 -1.92
N PRO A 117 20.39 5.90 -2.58
CA PRO A 117 19.25 6.12 -3.47
C PRO A 117 19.18 5.06 -4.56
N ALA A 118 17.97 4.60 -4.87
CA ALA A 118 17.79 3.45 -5.74
C ALA A 118 17.48 3.81 -7.21
N PHE A 119 16.96 5.02 -7.47
CA PHE A 119 16.47 5.39 -8.80
C PHE A 119 17.16 6.60 -9.44
N LYS A 120 17.62 7.56 -8.63
CA LYS A 120 18.26 8.79 -9.10
C LYS A 120 19.50 9.09 -8.27
N VAL A 121 20.59 9.49 -8.92
CA VAL A 121 21.79 9.98 -8.22
C VAL A 121 21.42 11.25 -7.45
N GLY A 122 21.69 11.27 -6.15
CA GLY A 122 21.25 12.35 -5.26
C GLY A 122 19.76 12.31 -4.89
N GLY A 123 19.04 11.26 -5.30
CA GLY A 123 17.65 11.03 -4.92
C GLY A 123 17.47 10.70 -3.44
N SER A 124 16.22 10.58 -3.04
CA SER A 124 15.78 10.35 -1.66
C SER A 124 15.11 8.99 -1.46
N THR A 125 14.66 8.36 -2.55
CA THR A 125 13.98 7.07 -2.51
C THR A 125 15.02 5.95 -2.46
N THR A 126 14.87 5.06 -1.48
CA THR A 126 15.76 3.92 -1.22
C THR A 126 14.96 2.64 -1.08
N ALA A 127 15.66 1.49 -1.09
CA ALA A 127 15.02 0.20 -0.83
C ALA A 127 14.32 0.12 0.55
N GLY A 128 14.77 0.91 1.53
CA GLY A 128 14.23 0.89 2.89
C GLY A 128 13.05 1.82 3.13
N ASN A 129 12.82 2.80 2.25
CA ASN A 129 11.64 3.69 2.28
C ASN A 129 10.69 3.47 1.08
N SER A 130 10.84 2.31 0.43
CA SER A 130 9.97 1.78 -0.63
C SER A 130 9.38 0.45 -0.21
N SER A 131 8.21 0.09 -0.74
CA SER A 131 7.63 -1.23 -0.48
C SER A 131 8.48 -2.37 -1.02
N GLN A 132 8.42 -3.51 -0.35
CA GLN A 132 9.06 -4.75 -0.79
C GLN A 132 8.23 -5.40 -1.92
N VAL A 133 8.92 -5.96 -2.92
CA VAL A 133 8.33 -6.91 -3.87
C VAL A 133 8.17 -8.23 -3.14
N LEU A 134 6.95 -8.75 -3.11
CA LEU A 134 6.66 -10.04 -2.51
C LEU A 134 5.48 -10.74 -3.17
N ASP A 135 5.33 -12.00 -2.79
CA ASP A 135 4.24 -12.86 -3.23
C ASP A 135 3.16 -12.95 -2.15
N GLY A 136 1.90 -12.83 -2.54
CA GLY A 136 0.78 -12.96 -1.62
C GLY A 136 -0.58 -12.94 -2.33
N ALA A 137 -1.59 -13.50 -1.67
CA ALA A 137 -2.97 -13.51 -2.12
C ALA A 137 -3.90 -13.12 -0.98
N SER A 138 -5.01 -12.46 -1.31
CA SER A 138 -6.06 -12.09 -0.36
C SER A 138 -7.42 -12.16 -1.02
N LEU A 139 -8.42 -12.60 -0.27
CA LEU A 139 -9.79 -12.82 -0.71
C LEU A 139 -10.76 -12.03 0.17
N VAL A 140 -11.69 -11.31 -0.48
CA VAL A 140 -12.80 -10.63 0.18
C VAL A 140 -14.10 -11.18 -0.39
N TRP A 141 -14.95 -11.70 0.49
CA TRP A 141 -16.27 -12.21 0.11
C TRP A 141 -17.29 -11.09 0.17
N LEU A 142 -18.02 -10.88 -0.93
CA LEU A 142 -19.05 -9.86 -1.05
C LEU A 142 -20.38 -10.54 -1.38
N ALA A 143 -21.45 -10.06 -0.75
CA ALA A 143 -22.80 -10.50 -1.03
C ALA A 143 -23.77 -9.34 -0.90
N ARG A 144 -24.88 -9.39 -1.65
CA ARG A 144 -26.02 -8.52 -1.37
C ARG A 144 -26.52 -8.83 0.04
N ARG A 145 -26.76 -7.79 0.86
CA ARG A 145 -27.18 -7.93 2.26
C ARG A 145 -28.34 -8.91 2.46
N SER A 146 -29.38 -8.84 1.62
CA SER A 146 -30.53 -9.75 1.74
C SER A 146 -30.16 -11.22 1.50
N VAL A 147 -29.14 -11.50 0.67
CA VAL A 147 -28.64 -12.86 0.43
C VAL A 147 -27.87 -13.34 1.66
N ALA A 148 -26.98 -12.51 2.21
CA ALA A 148 -26.25 -12.84 3.45
C ALA A 148 -27.23 -13.14 4.61
N ILE A 149 -28.27 -12.31 4.80
CA ILE A 149 -29.32 -12.54 5.81
C ILE A 149 -30.08 -13.84 5.53
N LYS A 150 -30.52 -14.07 4.29
CA LYS A 150 -31.25 -15.29 3.92
C LYS A 150 -30.41 -16.56 4.17
N MET A 151 -29.11 -16.47 3.98
CA MET A 151 -28.16 -17.57 4.19
C MET A 151 -27.63 -17.68 5.63
N GLY A 152 -28.02 -16.77 6.53
CA GLY A 152 -27.54 -16.74 7.92
C GLY A 152 -26.04 -16.45 8.04
N LEU A 153 -25.44 -15.77 7.07
CA LEU A 153 -24.01 -15.44 7.07
C LEU A 153 -23.73 -14.19 7.93
N PRO A 154 -22.63 -14.17 8.71
CA PRO A 154 -22.24 -12.99 9.46
C PRO A 154 -21.84 -11.86 8.51
N ILE A 155 -22.27 -10.63 8.84
CA ILE A 155 -21.92 -9.42 8.09
C ILE A 155 -20.86 -8.68 8.90
N ILE A 156 -19.61 -8.67 8.42
CA ILE A 156 -18.51 -7.96 9.10
C ILE A 156 -18.51 -6.45 8.82
N GLY A 157 -19.23 -6.02 7.79
CA GLY A 157 -19.32 -4.62 7.41
C GLY A 157 -19.90 -4.45 6.01
N ARG A 158 -19.86 -3.20 5.53
CA ARG A 158 -20.35 -2.80 4.21
C ARG A 158 -19.38 -1.84 3.52
N MET A 159 -19.29 -1.95 2.19
CA MET A 159 -18.66 -0.92 1.37
C MET A 159 -19.68 0.21 1.15
N HIS A 160 -19.36 1.42 1.61
CA HIS A 160 -20.24 2.58 1.56
C HIS A 160 -20.13 3.32 0.22
N SER A 161 -18.90 3.53 -0.25
CA SER A 161 -18.61 4.19 -1.53
C SER A 161 -17.26 3.76 -2.08
N PHE A 162 -17.06 4.02 -3.38
CA PHE A 162 -15.81 3.82 -4.09
C PHE A 162 -15.60 4.93 -5.11
N ALA A 163 -14.36 5.41 -5.22
CA ALA A 163 -13.97 6.41 -6.22
C ALA A 163 -12.64 6.04 -6.85
N VAL A 164 -12.53 6.38 -8.14
CA VAL A 164 -11.30 6.35 -8.92
C VAL A 164 -11.17 7.72 -9.56
N VAL A 165 -9.97 8.29 -9.53
CA VAL A 165 -9.66 9.60 -10.10
C VAL A 165 -8.39 9.51 -10.93
N GLY A 166 -8.31 10.30 -12.00
CA GLY A 166 -7.10 10.48 -12.79
C GLY A 166 -6.25 11.63 -12.23
N VAL A 167 -4.93 11.44 -12.27
CA VAL A 167 -3.92 12.44 -11.91
C VAL A 167 -2.81 12.43 -12.96
N ASP A 168 -1.92 13.41 -12.90
CA ASP A 168 -0.73 13.43 -13.75
C ASP A 168 0.10 12.13 -13.56
N PRO A 169 0.37 11.35 -14.62
CA PRO A 169 1.12 10.10 -14.49
C PRO A 169 2.53 10.29 -13.94
N SER A 170 3.20 11.43 -14.22
CA SER A 170 4.53 11.73 -13.66
C SER A 170 4.53 11.89 -12.14
N TYR A 171 3.36 12.07 -11.54
CA TYR A 171 3.14 12.21 -10.10
C TYR A 171 2.07 11.22 -9.59
N MET A 172 1.93 10.04 -10.21
CA MET A 172 0.83 9.09 -9.91
C MET A 172 0.64 8.77 -8.42
N GLY A 173 1.72 8.87 -7.64
CA GLY A 173 1.69 8.72 -6.18
C GLY A 173 0.70 9.63 -5.45
N ILE A 174 0.30 10.75 -6.06
CA ILE A 174 -0.66 11.68 -5.44
C ILE A 174 -2.10 11.20 -5.48
N GLY A 175 -2.40 10.13 -6.22
CA GLY A 175 -3.75 9.60 -6.42
C GLY A 175 -4.62 9.53 -5.15
N PRO A 176 -4.15 8.95 -4.03
CA PRO A 176 -4.90 8.88 -2.77
C PRO A 176 -5.36 10.23 -2.23
N ALA A 177 -4.56 11.29 -2.40
CA ALA A 177 -4.88 12.63 -1.92
C ALA A 177 -6.16 13.19 -2.57
N PHE A 178 -6.52 12.71 -3.76
CA PHE A 178 -7.73 13.10 -4.49
C PHE A 178 -8.82 12.04 -4.44
N ALA A 179 -8.45 10.75 -4.43
CA ALA A 179 -9.40 9.65 -4.39
C ALA A 179 -10.14 9.57 -3.04
N ILE A 180 -9.44 9.81 -1.92
CA ILE A 180 -10.02 9.75 -0.57
C ILE A 180 -11.14 10.79 -0.42
N PRO A 181 -10.93 12.10 -0.68
CA PRO A 181 -12.01 13.08 -0.66
C PRO A 181 -13.19 12.70 -1.56
N ALA A 182 -12.92 12.26 -2.80
CA ALA A 182 -13.97 11.89 -3.75
C ALA A 182 -14.83 10.70 -3.27
N ALA A 183 -14.22 9.71 -2.61
CA ALA A 183 -14.96 8.59 -2.04
C ALA A 183 -15.78 9.02 -0.82
N LEU A 184 -15.21 9.87 0.05
CA LEU A 184 -15.90 10.38 1.24
C LEU A 184 -17.10 11.27 0.87
N GLU A 185 -16.96 12.14 -0.13
CA GLU A 185 -18.04 12.97 -0.64
C GLU A 185 -19.23 12.13 -1.13
N LYS A 186 -18.98 11.07 -1.90
CA LYS A 186 -20.02 10.11 -2.32
C LYS A 186 -20.73 9.42 -1.16
N ALA A 187 -20.04 9.28 -0.02
CA ALA A 187 -20.60 8.72 1.20
C ALA A 187 -21.29 9.76 2.10
N GLY A 188 -21.22 11.06 1.76
CA GLY A 188 -21.69 12.13 2.63
C GLY A 188 -20.86 12.30 3.91
N LEU A 189 -19.57 11.93 3.85
CA LEU A 189 -18.64 11.91 4.97
C LEU A 189 -17.48 12.88 4.76
N SER A 190 -16.76 13.16 5.84
CA SER A 190 -15.52 13.93 5.84
C SER A 190 -14.35 13.10 6.35
N VAL A 191 -13.12 13.61 6.15
CA VAL A 191 -11.89 12.98 6.65
C VAL A 191 -11.91 12.81 8.18
N ARG A 192 -12.64 13.67 8.91
CA ARG A 192 -12.71 13.64 10.37
C ARG A 192 -13.52 12.46 10.90
N ASP A 193 -14.48 11.96 10.11
CA ASP A 193 -15.37 10.87 10.48
C ASP A 193 -14.69 9.50 10.39
N VAL A 194 -13.56 9.43 9.68
CA VAL A 194 -12.82 8.19 9.47
C VAL A 194 -11.96 7.88 10.70
N GLY A 195 -12.09 6.65 11.20
CA GLY A 195 -11.32 6.12 12.32
C GLY A 195 -9.95 5.60 11.89
N ILE A 196 -9.88 4.89 10.76
CA ILE A 196 -8.64 4.26 10.26
C ILE A 196 -8.49 4.46 8.75
N PHE A 197 -7.27 4.76 8.32
CA PHE A 197 -6.88 4.85 6.93
C PHE A 197 -5.81 3.78 6.63
N GLU A 198 -6.13 2.84 5.76
CA GLU A 198 -5.17 1.95 5.12
C GLU A 198 -4.73 2.60 3.80
N ILE A 199 -3.61 3.32 3.81
CA ILE A 199 -3.04 3.99 2.63
C ILE A 199 -1.81 3.21 2.19
N ASN A 200 -1.81 2.74 0.94
CA ASN A 200 -0.70 1.92 0.45
C ASN A 200 0.62 2.70 0.43
N GLU A 201 1.63 2.15 1.08
CA GLU A 201 2.97 2.74 1.19
C GLU A 201 3.90 2.21 0.08
N ALA A 202 3.49 2.32 -1.19
CA ALA A 202 4.37 1.88 -2.29
C ALA A 202 5.72 2.62 -2.25
N PHE A 203 5.71 3.90 -1.87
CA PHE A 203 6.87 4.70 -1.51
C PHE A 203 6.52 5.63 -0.34
N ALA A 204 7.47 5.90 0.55
CA ALA A 204 7.25 6.80 1.68
C ALA A 204 6.99 8.25 1.24
N SER A 205 7.54 8.67 0.10
CA SER A 205 7.35 10.01 -0.50
C SER A 205 5.87 10.33 -0.72
N GLN A 206 5.17 9.50 -1.49
CA GLN A 206 3.78 9.66 -1.86
C GLN A 206 2.81 9.42 -0.71
N ALA A 207 3.11 8.46 0.17
CA ALA A 207 2.31 8.21 1.36
C ALA A 207 2.39 9.41 2.33
N SER A 208 3.60 9.93 2.58
CA SER A 208 3.81 11.14 3.40
C SER A 208 3.11 12.36 2.81
N MET A 209 3.22 12.56 1.49
CA MET A 209 2.55 13.65 0.80
C MET A 209 1.03 13.57 0.95
N THR A 210 0.44 12.38 0.82
CA THR A 210 -1.02 12.17 1.00
C THR A 210 -1.46 12.51 2.42
N VAL A 211 -0.70 12.06 3.42
CA VAL A 211 -0.98 12.34 4.84
C VAL A 211 -0.99 13.85 5.08
N ASP A 212 0.00 14.58 4.55
CA ASP A 212 0.07 16.03 4.70
C ASP A 212 -1.05 16.77 4.01
N HIS A 213 -1.29 16.41 2.75
CA HIS A 213 -2.27 17.08 1.92
C HIS A 213 -3.67 17.02 2.55
N LEU A 214 -4.01 15.85 3.11
CA LEU A 214 -5.28 15.61 3.78
C LEU A 214 -5.25 15.91 5.28
N LYS A 215 -4.09 16.32 5.82
CA LYS A 215 -3.86 16.59 7.25
C LYS A 215 -4.32 15.43 8.14
N LEU A 216 -3.97 14.21 7.73
CA LEU A 216 -4.33 13.00 8.45
C LEU A 216 -3.49 12.87 9.72
N SER A 217 -4.14 12.39 10.77
CA SER A 217 -3.45 12.05 12.01
C SER A 217 -2.73 10.72 11.83
N MET A 218 -1.43 10.69 12.08
CA MET A 218 -0.57 9.51 11.83
C MET A 218 -0.92 8.29 12.70
N ASP A 219 -1.61 8.46 13.82
CA ASP A 219 -2.17 7.37 14.64
C ASP A 219 -3.32 6.63 13.94
N LYS A 220 -4.01 7.29 13.00
CA LYS A 220 -5.10 6.68 12.21
C LYS A 220 -4.62 6.03 10.91
N VAL A 221 -3.44 6.38 10.42
CA VAL A 221 -2.91 5.90 9.14
C VAL A 221 -2.06 4.67 9.37
N ASN A 222 -2.41 3.53 8.78
CA ASN A 222 -1.68 2.25 8.86
C ASN A 222 -1.29 1.90 10.32
N PRO A 223 -2.25 1.75 11.25
CA PRO A 223 -1.95 1.54 12.67
C PRO A 223 -1.19 0.22 12.93
N LYS A 224 -1.32 -0.77 12.03
CA LYS A 224 -0.59 -2.05 12.08
C LYS A 224 0.63 -2.08 11.13
N GLY A 225 1.08 -0.92 10.65
CA GLY A 225 2.13 -0.82 9.63
C GLY A 225 1.56 -1.00 8.23
N GLY A 226 2.32 -0.57 7.22
CA GLY A 226 1.90 -0.60 5.82
C GLY A 226 2.88 -1.36 4.92
N ALA A 227 2.79 -1.09 3.63
CA ALA A 227 3.49 -1.87 2.60
C ALA A 227 5.02 -1.71 2.59
N ILE A 228 5.60 -0.71 3.28
CA ILE A 228 7.06 -0.66 3.47
C ILE A 228 7.51 -1.87 4.30
N ALA A 229 6.76 -2.20 5.35
CA ALA A 229 7.05 -3.33 6.22
C ALA A 229 6.41 -4.64 5.77
N LEU A 230 5.13 -4.59 5.41
CA LEU A 230 4.31 -5.74 5.04
C LEU A 230 4.44 -6.13 3.56
N GLY A 231 5.12 -5.29 2.76
CA GLY A 231 5.31 -5.43 1.32
C GLY A 231 4.07 -5.18 0.45
N HIS A 232 4.29 -5.23 -0.86
CA HIS A 232 3.32 -4.82 -1.88
C HIS A 232 3.22 -5.83 -3.03
N PRO A 233 2.41 -6.89 -2.88
CA PRO A 233 1.98 -7.71 -4.02
C PRO A 233 0.89 -6.92 -4.78
N PRO A 234 1.16 -6.38 -5.99
CA PRO A 234 0.34 -5.31 -6.55
C PRO A 234 -1.14 -5.66 -6.72
N GLY A 235 -1.43 -6.86 -7.23
CA GLY A 235 -2.81 -7.35 -7.41
C GLY A 235 -3.52 -7.77 -6.11
N CYS A 236 -2.79 -8.01 -5.03
CA CYS A 236 -3.31 -8.48 -3.75
C CYS A 236 -3.53 -7.33 -2.75
N THR A 237 -2.77 -6.24 -2.88
CA THR A 237 -2.71 -5.19 -1.85
C THR A 237 -4.08 -4.58 -1.53
N GLY A 238 -4.95 -4.37 -2.51
CA GLY A 238 -6.28 -3.82 -2.26
C GLY A 238 -7.16 -4.72 -1.38
N SER A 239 -7.23 -6.02 -1.66
CA SER A 239 -7.97 -6.96 -0.81
C SER A 239 -7.27 -7.20 0.52
N ARG A 240 -5.94 -7.22 0.56
CA ARG A 240 -5.15 -7.33 1.80
C ARG A 240 -5.44 -6.16 2.74
N GLN A 241 -5.45 -4.92 2.26
CA GLN A 241 -5.75 -3.75 3.08
C GLN A 241 -7.17 -3.82 3.67
N ILE A 242 -8.16 -4.35 2.94
CA ILE A 242 -9.50 -4.59 3.50
C ILE A 242 -9.44 -5.65 4.61
N ALA A 243 -8.72 -6.76 4.38
CA ALA A 243 -8.53 -7.81 5.37
C ALA A 243 -7.81 -7.32 6.63
N THR A 244 -6.92 -6.33 6.49
CA THR A 244 -6.24 -5.66 7.61
C THR A 244 -7.14 -4.66 8.32
N LEU A 245 -7.93 -3.89 7.55
CA LEU A 245 -8.81 -2.83 8.05
C LEU A 245 -9.97 -3.36 8.91
N MET A 246 -10.69 -4.38 8.44
CA MET A 246 -11.94 -4.82 9.07
C MET A 246 -11.76 -5.36 10.50
N PRO A 247 -10.76 -6.21 10.79
CA PRO A 247 -10.49 -6.64 12.15
C PRO A 247 -9.98 -5.50 13.04
N GLU A 248 -9.26 -4.54 12.47
CA GLU A 248 -8.73 -3.40 13.21
C GLU A 248 -9.81 -2.40 13.61
N LEU A 249 -10.78 -2.14 12.73
CA LEU A 249 -12.00 -1.38 13.06
C LEU A 249 -12.74 -2.03 14.23
N LYS A 250 -12.94 -3.36 14.19
CA LYS A 250 -13.53 -4.10 15.32
C LYS A 250 -12.71 -3.95 16.60
N ARG A 251 -11.40 -4.15 16.53
CA ARG A 251 -10.48 -4.10 17.70
C ARG A 251 -10.48 -2.74 18.37
N THR A 252 -10.57 -1.67 17.58
CA THR A 252 -10.50 -0.28 18.06
C THR A 252 -11.87 0.34 18.36
N GLY A 253 -12.96 -0.39 18.08
CA GLY A 253 -14.33 0.13 18.21
C GLY A 253 -14.67 1.24 17.19
N GLN A 254 -13.82 1.43 16.18
CA GLN A 254 -14.02 2.42 15.13
C GLN A 254 -15.02 1.89 14.11
N LYS A 255 -15.90 2.77 13.63
CA LYS A 255 -16.94 2.39 12.67
C LYS A 255 -16.51 2.55 11.23
N LEU A 256 -15.83 3.65 10.90
CA LEU A 256 -15.52 4.01 9.52
C LEU A 256 -14.03 3.85 9.22
N GLY A 257 -13.73 3.26 8.07
CA GLY A 257 -12.38 3.07 7.57
C GLY A 257 -12.27 3.38 6.09
N VAL A 258 -11.07 3.74 5.64
CA VAL A 258 -10.78 3.99 4.23
C VAL A 258 -9.60 3.13 3.78
N VAL A 259 -9.75 2.45 2.65
CA VAL A 259 -8.63 1.84 1.92
C VAL A 259 -8.33 2.71 0.72
N SER A 260 -7.06 3.06 0.49
CA SER A 260 -6.65 3.82 -0.68
C SER A 260 -5.25 3.49 -1.18
N MET A 261 -5.04 3.64 -2.48
CA MET A 261 -3.75 3.48 -3.14
C MET A 261 -3.62 4.36 -4.38
N CYS A 262 -2.37 4.69 -4.69
CA CYS A 262 -2.00 5.13 -6.03
C CYS A 262 -2.06 3.96 -7.00
N ILE A 263 -2.24 4.27 -8.29
CA ILE A 263 -2.27 3.30 -9.37
C ILE A 263 -1.34 3.84 -10.46
N GLY A 264 -0.52 2.94 -11.00
CA GLY A 264 0.36 3.26 -12.13
C GLY A 264 -0.39 3.93 -13.27
N THR A 265 0.36 4.67 -14.09
CA THR A 265 -0.17 5.47 -15.21
C THR A 265 -1.10 6.62 -14.81
N GLY A 266 -1.10 7.04 -13.54
CA GLY A 266 -1.72 8.31 -13.12
C GLY A 266 -3.14 8.18 -12.62
N MET A 267 -3.39 7.30 -11.65
CA MET A 267 -4.70 7.19 -11.01
C MET A 267 -4.59 7.03 -9.48
N GLY A 268 -5.69 7.29 -8.80
CA GLY A 268 -5.88 6.92 -7.40
C GLY A 268 -7.23 6.25 -7.19
N ALA A 269 -7.30 5.31 -6.26
CA ALA A 269 -8.56 4.69 -5.84
C ALA A 269 -8.75 4.79 -4.33
N ALA A 270 -10.00 4.92 -3.91
CA ALA A 270 -10.37 4.85 -2.50
C ALA A 270 -11.73 4.18 -2.31
N GLY A 271 -11.82 3.31 -1.31
CA GLY A 271 -13.05 2.69 -0.84
C GLY A 271 -13.33 3.05 0.62
N VAL A 272 -14.58 3.44 0.90
CA VAL A 272 -15.04 3.71 2.27
C VAL A 272 -15.78 2.48 2.79
N PHE A 273 -15.42 2.02 3.98
CA PHE A 273 -15.97 0.84 4.62
C PHE A 273 -16.53 1.20 5.99
N GLU A 274 -17.63 0.55 6.36
CA GLU A 274 -18.23 0.65 7.68
C GLU A 274 -18.26 -0.73 8.34
N SER A 275 -17.76 -0.80 9.57
CA SER A 275 -17.78 -2.00 10.41
C SER A 275 -19.16 -2.19 11.04
N GLU A 276 -19.64 -3.44 11.02
CA GLU A 276 -20.89 -3.89 11.66
C GLU A 276 -20.65 -5.02 12.66
N GLN A 277 -19.38 -5.19 13.08
CA GLN A 277 -18.91 -6.25 13.98
C GLN A 277 -19.09 -5.95 15.46
#